data_AF-A0A849VLK4-F1
#
_entry.id   AF-A0A849VLK4-F1
#
_cell.length_a   1.000
_cell.length_b   1.000
_cell.length_c   1.000
_cell.angle_alpha   90.00
_cell.angle_beta   90.00
_cell.angle_gamma   90.00
#
_symmetry.space_group_name_H-M   'P 1'
#
loop_
_entity.id
_entity.type
_entity.pdbx_description
1 polymer ?
#
loop_
_entity_poly.entity_id
_entity_poly.type
_entity_poly.pdbx_seq_one_letter_code
_entity_poly.pdbx_strand_id
1 'polypeptide(L)'
;MNIINHEFKTPTQIAAETGFIIESLGDALRQFQDTNSKHYACEAAVNGVAAFWVRTNYGNTASARLTDTANLTGDLNTAIALVQLPLPVWTIFQQLEALIPLNRTAAKQMVVEYSKLGHMRDVEELLARETHIICNGFKSRGM
;
A
#
# COMPACT_ATOMS: atom_id res chain seq x y z
N MET A 1 29.94 -15.23 -18.15
CA MET A 1 28.69 -15.78 -17.57
C MET A 1 28.50 -15.11 -16.22
N ASN A 2 27.79 -13.98 -16.18
CA ASN A 2 27.53 -13.26 -14.94
C ASN A 2 26.34 -13.92 -14.25
N ILE A 3 26.62 -14.70 -13.22
CA ILE A 3 25.62 -15.19 -12.28
C ILE A 3 25.12 -13.95 -11.54
N ILE A 4 23.88 -13.55 -11.82
CA ILE A 4 23.20 -12.53 -11.03
C ILE A 4 22.96 -13.17 -9.67
N ASN A 5 23.77 -12.81 -8.68
CA ASN A 5 23.49 -13.14 -7.28
C ASN A 5 22.22 -12.40 -6.89
N HIS A 6 21.07 -13.07 -6.98
CA HIS A 6 19.90 -12.69 -6.20
C HIS A 6 20.23 -13.02 -4.74
N GLU A 7 20.96 -12.14 -4.06
CA GLU A 7 21.07 -12.21 -2.61
C GLU A 7 19.67 -12.03 -2.03
N PHE A 8 19.06 -13.15 -1.64
CA PHE A 8 17.78 -13.14 -0.96
C PHE A 8 17.98 -12.47 0.40
N LYS A 9 17.46 -11.24 0.54
CA LYS A 9 17.42 -10.52 1.81
C LYS A 9 16.86 -11.43 2.90
N THR A 10 17.52 -11.48 4.05
CA THR A 10 17.09 -12.31 5.17
C THR A 10 15.79 -11.76 5.78
N PRO A 11 14.97 -12.60 6.45
CA PRO A 11 13.75 -12.13 7.11
C PRO A 11 14.00 -10.99 8.11
N THR A 12 15.15 -10.98 8.78
CA THR A 12 15.58 -9.93 9.70
C THR A 12 15.92 -8.63 8.99
N GLN A 13 16.55 -8.69 7.82
CA GLN A 13 16.80 -7.50 6.99
C GLN A 13 15.49 -6.90 6.47
N ILE A 14 14.56 -7.76 6.03
CA ILE A 14 13.22 -7.32 5.60
C ILE A 14 12.46 -6.67 6.76
N ALA A 15 12.51 -7.25 7.95
CA ALA A 15 11.86 -6.71 9.14
C ALA A 15 12.45 -5.35 9.57
N ALA A 16 13.77 -5.19 9.50
CA ALA A 16 14.45 -3.92 9.81
C ALA A 16 14.13 -2.82 8.78
N GLU A 17 14.12 -3.16 7.49
CA GLU A 17 13.76 -2.24 6.41
C GLU A 17 12.28 -1.84 6.51
N THR A 18 11.40 -2.79 6.84
CA THR A 18 9.97 -2.54 7.10
C THR A 18 9.78 -1.65 8.35
N GLY A 19 10.53 -1.91 9.43
CA GLY A 19 10.51 -1.07 10.63
C GLY A 19 10.96 0.36 10.37
N PHE A 20 12.01 0.54 9.57
CA PHE A 20 12.50 1.86 9.15
C PHE A 20 11.49 2.62 8.28
N ILE A 21 10.80 1.91 7.38
CA ILE A 21 9.72 2.47 6.56
C ILE A 21 8.55 2.91 7.44
N ILE A 22 8.17 2.12 8.46
CA ILE A 22 7.13 2.48 9.43
C ILE A 22 7.53 3.68 10.30
N GLU A 23 8.79 3.78 10.72
CA GLU A 23 9.30 4.97 11.43
C GLU A 23 9.31 6.21 10.54
N SER A 24 9.73 6.06 9.28
CA SER A 24 9.70 7.15 8.28
C SER A 24 8.27 7.59 7.96
N LEU A 25 7.32 6.65 7.94
CA LEU A 25 5.88 6.92 7.93
C LEU A 25 5.47 7.68 9.19
N GLY A 26 5.89 7.22 10.37
CA GLY A 26 5.62 7.84 11.66
C GLY A 26 6.06 9.30 11.69
N ASP A 27 7.24 9.60 11.15
CA ASP A 27 7.82 10.93 11.03
C ASP A 27 7.08 11.80 10.00
N ALA A 28 6.79 11.26 8.80
CA ALA A 28 5.98 11.95 7.78
C ALA A 28 4.53 12.21 8.28
N LEU A 29 4.00 11.32 9.12
CA LEU A 29 2.67 11.37 9.72
C LEU A 29 2.59 12.23 11.00
N ARG A 30 3.70 12.72 11.55
CA ARG A 30 3.67 13.74 12.63
C ARG A 30 3.28 15.12 12.09
N GLN A 31 3.41 15.35 10.79
CA GLN A 31 3.07 16.62 10.13
C GLN A 31 1.60 16.73 9.69
N PHE A 32 0.89 15.61 9.55
CA PHE A 32 -0.51 15.59 9.11
C PHE A 32 -1.40 15.00 10.23
N GLN A 33 -2.23 15.84 10.85
CA GLN A 33 -3.23 15.38 11.80
C GLN A 33 -4.31 14.57 11.07
N ASP A 34 -4.31 13.27 11.36
CA ASP A 34 -5.49 12.43 11.58
C ASP A 34 -5.83 11.32 10.56
N THR A 35 -6.28 10.18 11.12
CA THR A 35 -7.38 9.27 10.73
C THR A 35 -7.18 7.86 11.31
N ASN A 36 -8.28 7.17 11.65
CA ASN A 36 -8.31 5.75 12.07
C ASN A 36 -7.48 4.82 11.17
N SER A 37 -7.38 5.16 9.88
CA SER A 37 -6.56 4.46 8.90
C SER A 37 -5.09 4.31 9.32
N LYS A 38 -4.52 5.31 10.00
CA LYS A 38 -3.15 5.25 10.54
C LYS A 38 -3.03 4.20 11.64
N HIS A 39 -3.98 4.18 12.57
CA HIS A 39 -3.98 3.23 13.68
C HIS A 39 -4.04 1.79 13.16
N TYR A 40 -4.99 1.50 12.27
CA TYR A 40 -5.12 0.16 11.69
C TYR A 40 -3.94 -0.23 10.80
N ALA A 41 -3.32 0.72 10.08
CA ALA A 41 -2.12 0.45 9.30
C ALA A 41 -0.93 0.07 10.20
N CYS A 42 -0.74 0.78 11.31
CA CYS A 42 0.31 0.44 12.28
C CYS A 42 0.05 -0.92 12.95
N GLU A 43 -1.19 -1.21 13.36
CA GLU A 43 -1.54 -2.51 13.94
C GLU A 43 -1.34 -3.66 12.94
N ALA A 44 -1.79 -3.49 11.70
CA ALA A 44 -1.59 -4.45 10.63
C ALA A 44 -0.10 -4.73 10.40
N ALA A 45 0.71 -3.68 10.38
CA ALA A 45 2.15 -3.79 10.20
C ALA A 45 2.84 -4.50 11.37
N VAL A 46 2.47 -4.18 12.61
CA VAL A 46 2.99 -4.84 13.83
C VAL A 46 2.64 -6.33 13.84
N ASN A 47 1.44 -6.69 13.38
CA ASN A 47 0.98 -8.07 13.29
C ASN A 47 1.53 -8.82 12.05
N GLY A 48 2.34 -8.16 11.21
CA GLY A 48 2.93 -8.75 10.01
C GLY A 48 1.94 -9.06 8.88
N VAL A 49 0.73 -8.49 8.93
CA VAL A 49 -0.29 -8.64 7.88
C VAL A 49 -0.19 -7.49 6.87
N ALA A 50 -0.97 -7.56 5.79
CA ALA A 50 -0.95 -6.51 4.76
C ALA A 50 -1.36 -5.16 5.36
N ALA A 51 -0.50 -4.16 5.20
CA ALA A 51 -0.72 -2.80 5.68
C ALA A 51 -0.74 -1.80 4.53
N PHE A 52 -1.76 -0.96 4.51
CA PHE A 52 -2.06 0.00 3.46
C PHE A 52 -2.27 1.39 4.05
N TRP A 53 -2.00 2.41 3.23
CA TRP A 53 -2.33 3.80 3.52
C TRP A 53 -2.95 4.46 2.29
N VAL A 54 -3.82 5.45 2.51
CA VAL A 54 -4.24 6.42 1.51
C VAL A 54 -4.01 7.86 2.02
N ARG A 55 -3.45 8.73 1.20
CA ARG A 55 -3.34 10.16 1.55
C ARG A 55 -4.68 10.87 1.41
N THR A 56 -5.02 11.70 2.39
CA THR A 56 -6.26 12.48 2.41
C THR A 56 -6.45 13.36 1.16
N ASN A 57 -5.37 13.93 0.62
CA ASN A 57 -5.41 14.79 -0.57
C ASN A 57 -5.55 14.04 -1.90
N TYR A 58 -5.31 12.73 -1.92
CA TYR A 58 -5.33 11.90 -3.13
C TYR A 58 -6.27 10.70 -2.99
N GLY A 59 -7.08 10.69 -1.94
CA GLY A 59 -8.10 9.70 -1.67
C GLY A 59 -9.50 10.32 -1.67
N ASN A 60 -10.49 9.45 -1.58
CA ASN A 60 -11.89 9.79 -1.38
C ASN A 60 -12.45 8.86 -0.28
N THR A 61 -13.76 8.97 0.01
CA THR A 61 -14.41 8.11 1.00
C THR A 61 -14.32 6.62 0.68
N ALA A 62 -14.33 6.24 -0.60
CA ALA A 62 -14.22 4.85 -1.04
C ALA A 62 -12.81 4.28 -0.81
N SER A 63 -11.75 5.01 -1.16
CA SER A 63 -10.37 4.58 -0.90
C SER A 63 -10.07 4.52 0.60
N ALA A 64 -10.61 5.43 1.40
CA ALA A 64 -10.47 5.41 2.85
C ALA A 64 -11.12 4.14 3.44
N ARG A 65 -12.38 3.86 3.08
CA ARG A 65 -13.08 2.63 3.51
C ARG A 65 -12.37 1.36 3.05
N LEU A 66 -11.86 1.34 1.82
CA LEU A 66 -11.09 0.21 1.30
C LEU A 66 -9.81 -0.02 2.10
N THR A 67 -9.08 1.06 2.39
CA THR A 67 -7.85 1.01 3.19
C THR A 67 -8.13 0.50 4.60
N ASP A 68 -9.14 1.05 5.27
CA ASP A 68 -9.53 0.65 6.63
C ASP A 68 -9.94 -0.83 6.67
N THR A 69 -10.78 -1.24 5.72
CA THR A 69 -11.25 -2.63 5.65
C THR A 69 -10.10 -3.58 5.35
N ALA A 70 -9.20 -3.23 4.43
CA ALA A 70 -8.05 -4.05 4.08
C ALA A 70 -7.05 -4.18 5.23
N ASN A 71 -6.83 -3.12 6.01
CA ASN A 71 -5.99 -3.17 7.20
C ASN A 71 -6.63 -4.00 8.32
N LEU A 72 -7.95 -3.92 8.50
CA LEU A 72 -8.70 -4.71 9.48
C LEU A 72 -8.72 -6.20 9.14
N THR A 73 -8.89 -6.56 7.87
CA THR A 73 -8.93 -7.96 7.42
C THR A 73 -7.54 -8.54 7.15
N GLY A 74 -6.55 -7.70 6.87
CA GLY A 74 -5.26 -8.11 6.32
C GLY A 74 -5.33 -8.66 4.89
N ASP A 75 -6.47 -8.52 4.21
CA ASP A 75 -6.75 -9.10 2.90
C ASP A 75 -7.51 -8.12 2.00
N LEU A 76 -6.81 -7.63 0.98
CA LEU A 76 -7.33 -6.64 0.04
C LEU A 76 -8.48 -7.17 -0.82
N ASN A 77 -8.46 -8.46 -1.19
CA ASN A 77 -9.52 -9.02 -2.02
C ASN A 77 -10.86 -9.06 -1.28
N THR A 78 -10.81 -9.47 -0.01
CA THR A 78 -11.93 -9.47 0.93
C THR A 78 -12.43 -8.05 1.15
N ALA A 79 -11.51 -7.08 1.32
CA ALA A 79 -11.89 -5.69 1.47
C ALA A 79 -12.62 -5.13 0.24
N ILE A 80 -12.16 -5.45 -0.98
CA ILE A 80 -12.84 -5.06 -2.23
C ILE A 80 -14.27 -5.65 -2.27
N ALA A 81 -14.44 -6.90 -1.85
CA ALA A 81 -15.76 -7.54 -1.79
C ALA A 81 -16.69 -6.88 -0.74
N LEU A 82 -16.15 -6.47 0.40
CA LEU A 82 -16.93 -5.91 1.52
C LEU A 82 -17.32 -4.44 1.34
N VAL A 83 -16.48 -3.62 0.69
CA VAL A 83 -16.70 -2.16 0.58
C VAL A 83 -17.85 -1.82 -0.37
N GLN A 84 -18.39 -2.81 -1.11
CA GLN A 84 -19.53 -2.68 -2.04
C GLN A 84 -19.41 -1.42 -2.92
N LEU A 85 -18.22 -1.20 -3.49
CA LEU A 85 -18.01 -0.11 -4.44
C LEU A 85 -18.97 -0.28 -5.63
N PRO A 86 -19.50 0.81 -6.21
CA PRO A 86 -20.15 0.69 -7.52
C PRO A 86 -19.15 0.01 -8.45
N LEU A 87 -19.59 -1.06 -9.14
CA LEU A 87 -18.73 -2.07 -9.78
C LEU A 87 -18.30 -1.79 -11.24
N PRO A 88 -18.02 -0.56 -11.73
CA PRO A 88 -17.10 -0.47 -12.86
C PRO A 88 -15.72 -0.95 -12.42
N VAL A 89 -15.08 -1.78 -13.26
CA VAL A 89 -13.64 -2.14 -13.17
C VAL A 89 -12.77 -0.89 -12.91
N TRP A 90 -13.17 0.24 -13.50
CA TRP A 90 -12.51 1.54 -13.32
C TRP A 90 -12.56 2.08 -11.89
N THR A 91 -13.63 1.85 -11.15
CA THR A 91 -13.77 2.32 -9.77
C THR A 91 -12.79 1.61 -8.83
N ILE A 92 -12.57 0.30 -9.04
CA ILE A 92 -11.57 -0.47 -8.28
C ILE A 92 -10.17 0.00 -8.64
N PHE A 93 -9.87 0.14 -9.94
CA PHE A 93 -8.57 0.64 -10.40
C PHE A 93 -8.20 1.98 -9.76
N GLN A 94 -9.13 2.93 -9.76
CA GLN A 94 -8.92 4.24 -9.14
C GLN A 94 -8.62 4.16 -7.64
N GLN A 95 -9.28 3.24 -6.91
CA GLN A 95 -8.99 3.07 -5.49
C GLN A 95 -7.62 2.44 -5.28
N LEU A 96 -7.23 1.44 -6.10
CA LEU A 96 -5.90 0.85 -6.05
C LEU A 96 -4.79 1.87 -6.33
N GLU A 97 -5.03 2.85 -7.20
CA GLU A 97 -4.06 3.92 -7.49
C GLU A 97 -3.87 4.91 -6.34
N ALA A 98 -4.89 5.06 -5.48
CA ALA A 98 -4.85 5.85 -4.26
C ALA A 98 -4.21 5.11 -3.07
N LEU A 99 -4.24 3.77 -3.09
CA LEU A 99 -3.64 2.92 -2.07
C LEU A 99 -2.11 2.91 -2.19
N ILE A 100 -1.46 3.00 -1.04
CA ILE A 100 -0.01 2.91 -0.87
C ILE A 100 0.25 1.66 -0.03
N PRO A 101 0.96 0.65 -0.56
CA PRO A 101 1.35 -0.49 0.25
C PRO A 101 2.49 -0.09 1.19
N LEU A 102 2.40 -0.50 2.45
CA LEU A 102 3.40 -0.19 3.49
C LEU A 102 4.37 -1.34 3.77
N ASN A 103 4.10 -2.50 3.19
CA ASN A 103 4.94 -3.67 3.31
C ASN A 103 4.83 -4.57 2.08
N ARG A 104 5.77 -5.52 1.98
CA ARG A 104 5.84 -6.44 0.84
C ARG A 104 4.58 -7.30 0.68
N THR A 105 3.90 -7.64 1.78
CA THR A 105 2.65 -8.42 1.75
C THR A 105 1.53 -7.64 1.07
N ALA A 106 1.34 -6.37 1.45
CA ALA A 106 0.39 -5.45 0.83
C ALA A 106 0.68 -5.24 -0.66
N ALA A 107 1.96 -5.02 -1.03
CA ALA A 107 2.36 -4.84 -2.42
C ALA A 107 2.04 -6.08 -3.28
N LYS A 108 2.29 -7.29 -2.76
CA LYS A 108 1.91 -8.54 -3.45
C LYS A 108 0.40 -8.65 -3.68
N GLN A 109 -0.41 -8.31 -2.68
CA GLN A 109 -1.87 -8.31 -2.84
C GLN A 109 -2.32 -7.30 -3.90
N MET A 110 -1.74 -6.10 -3.91
CA MET A 110 -2.04 -5.11 -4.96
C MET A 110 -1.68 -5.61 -6.36
N VAL A 111 -0.53 -6.26 -6.56
CA VAL A 111 -0.18 -6.86 -7.86
C VAL A 111 -1.24 -7.86 -8.34
N VAL A 112 -1.74 -8.71 -7.43
CA VAL A 112 -2.81 -9.66 -7.75
C VAL A 112 -4.08 -8.91 -8.16
N GLU A 113 -4.51 -7.89 -7.42
CA GLU A 113 -5.71 -7.14 -7.76
C GLU A 113 -5.57 -6.36 -9.08
N TYR A 114 -4.42 -5.73 -9.34
CA TYR A 114 -4.14 -5.10 -10.64
C TYR A 114 -4.20 -6.12 -11.79
N SER A 115 -3.70 -7.33 -11.59
CA SER A 115 -3.71 -8.38 -12.62
C SER A 115 -5.13 -8.81 -13.01
N LYS A 116 -6.05 -8.86 -12.05
CA LYS A 116 -7.49 -9.14 -12.30
C LYS A 116 -8.15 -8.07 -13.15
N LEU A 117 -7.62 -6.85 -13.12
CA LEU A 117 -8.08 -5.71 -13.92
C LEU A 117 -7.34 -5.61 -15.28
N GLY A 118 -6.43 -6.53 -15.58
CA GLY A 118 -5.63 -6.52 -16.82
C GLY A 118 -4.40 -5.61 -16.78
N HIS A 119 -3.99 -5.14 -15.59
CA HIS A 119 -2.83 -4.26 -15.42
C HIS A 119 -1.64 -5.02 -14.81
N MET A 120 -0.47 -4.91 -15.42
CA MET A 120 0.77 -5.45 -14.87
C MET A 120 1.44 -4.41 -13.98
N ARG A 121 1.77 -4.83 -12.77
CA ARG A 121 2.51 -4.06 -11.75
C ARG A 121 3.57 -4.94 -11.15
N ASP A 122 4.58 -4.31 -10.56
CA ASP A 122 5.69 -5.02 -9.91
C ASP A 122 5.76 -4.64 -8.43
N VAL A 123 6.14 -5.60 -7.58
CA VAL A 123 6.28 -5.36 -6.14
C VAL A 123 7.35 -4.29 -5.88
N GLU A 124 8.44 -4.34 -6.65
CA GLU A 124 9.51 -3.36 -6.75
C GLU A 124 9.00 -1.94 -6.88
N GLU A 125 8.25 -1.77 -7.96
CA GLU A 125 7.66 -0.51 -8.39
C GLU A 125 6.66 0.04 -7.37
N LEU A 126 5.80 -0.80 -6.79
CA LEU A 126 4.81 -0.38 -5.82
C LEU A 126 5.44 0.09 -4.49
N LEU A 127 6.49 -0.59 -4.02
CA LEU A 127 7.26 -0.16 -2.84
C LEU A 127 8.14 1.07 -3.14
N ALA A 128 8.67 1.21 -4.35
CA ALA A 128 9.36 2.44 -4.74
C ALA A 128 8.40 3.65 -4.83
N ARG A 129 7.16 3.43 -5.31
CA ARG A 129 6.09 4.43 -5.27
C ARG A 129 5.81 4.89 -3.85
N GLU A 130 5.80 3.98 -2.87
CA GLU A 130 5.64 4.32 -1.46
C GLU A 130 6.66 5.38 -1.01
N THR A 131 7.96 5.14 -1.21
CA THR A 131 9.00 6.10 -0.82
C THR A 131 8.84 7.44 -1.54
N HIS A 132 8.54 7.42 -2.85
CA HIS A 132 8.36 8.66 -3.61
C HIS A 132 7.14 9.47 -3.14
N ILE A 133 6.02 8.79 -2.91
CA ILE A 133 4.78 9.42 -2.48
C ILE A 133 4.97 9.98 -1.07
N ILE A 134 5.50 9.20 -0.13
CA ILE A 134 5.71 9.64 1.25
C ILE A 134 6.70 10.81 1.32
N CYS A 135 7.84 10.74 0.64
CA CYS A 135 8.89 11.75 0.76
C CYS A 135 8.70 13.00 -0.11
N ASN A 136 8.10 12.88 -1.31
CA ASN A 136 8.13 13.95 -2.32
C ASN A 136 6.75 14.44 -2.80
N GLY A 137 5.65 13.84 -2.33
CA GLY A 137 4.32 14.14 -2.89
C GLY A 137 4.02 13.31 -4.15
N PHE A 138 2.75 13.00 -4.40
CA PHE A 138 2.34 12.36 -5.65
C PHE A 138 2.45 13.39 -6.77
N LYS A 139 3.58 13.42 -7.49
CA LYS A 139 3.58 14.00 -8.83
C LYS A 139 2.92 12.95 -9.72
N SER A 140 1.62 13.11 -9.98
CA SER A 140 1.05 12.43 -11.14
C SER A 140 1.99 12.72 -12.30
N ARG A 141 2.35 11.70 -13.09
CA ARG A 141 2.99 11.99 -14.38
C ARG A 141 2.07 12.99 -15.07
N GLY A 142 2.56 14.22 -15.19
CA GLY A 142 1.80 15.30 -15.78
C GLY A 142 1.57 14.97 -17.25
N MET A 143 0.31 15.15 -17.65
CA MET A 143 -0.27 15.10 -19.00
C MET A 143 -0.47 13.70 -19.59
#